data_AF-A0AAF0LUD1-F1
#
_entry.id   AF-A0AAF0LUD1-F1
#
_cell.length_a   1.000
_cell.length_b   1.000
_cell.length_c   1.000
_cell.angle_alpha   90.00
_cell.angle_beta   90.00
_cell.angle_gamma   90.00
#
_symmetry.space_group_name_H-M   'P 1'
#
loop_
_entity.id
_entity.type
_entity.pdbx_description
1 polymer ?
#
loop_
_entity_poly.entity_id
_entity_poly.type
_entity_poly.pdbx_seq_one_letter_code
_entity_poly.pdbx_strand_id
1 'polypeptide(L)'
;MGDTIRADAALLDAVQAGDGATLHTARGAVVSWAALHLLAAHGFRWAPERPDDADRGPGGARLHVDLTIEHEARPDSLRMDMDMDIKFLRAQTPVISSILSGAFHQDWKDDWDSAEDVWRTAIDHAPSQQIPQLDADSALLIEHLHTDADVLRFISVNASGFSPQLDANQEPREWLRMLRARVQARMNRLEGQ
;
A
#
# COMPACT_ATOMS: atom_id res chain seq x y z
N MET A 1 -16.91 10.82 -25.16
CA MET A 1 -16.74 11.93 -24.19
C MET A 1 -17.48 11.51 -22.95
N GLY A 2 -16.75 11.20 -21.86
CA GLY A 2 -17.36 10.84 -20.59
C GLY A 2 -17.58 12.09 -19.76
N ASP A 3 -18.78 12.28 -19.24
CA ASP A 3 -19.09 13.36 -18.30
C ASP A 3 -18.43 13.06 -16.94
N THR A 4 -17.65 14.02 -16.45
CA THR A 4 -17.02 13.97 -15.13
C THR A 4 -18.04 14.41 -14.09
N ILE A 5 -18.48 13.49 -13.24
CA ILE A 5 -19.33 13.82 -12.07
C ILE A 5 -18.40 14.05 -10.87
N ARG A 6 -18.35 15.29 -10.38
CA ARG A 6 -17.63 15.63 -9.14
C ARG A 6 -18.36 15.05 -7.93
N ALA A 7 -17.61 14.47 -7.01
CA ALA A 7 -18.11 14.15 -5.68
C ALA A 7 -18.58 15.45 -5.00
N ASP A 8 -19.81 15.45 -4.47
CA ASP A 8 -20.37 16.51 -3.64
C ASP A 8 -19.62 16.57 -2.30
N ALA A 9 -19.48 17.76 -1.73
CA ALA A 9 -18.95 18.00 -0.37
C ALA A 9 -19.62 17.08 0.68
N ALA A 10 -20.89 16.75 0.54
CA ALA A 10 -21.60 15.82 1.42
C ALA A 10 -21.05 14.39 1.36
N LEU A 11 -20.55 13.95 0.19
CA LEU A 11 -19.89 12.64 0.05
C LEU A 11 -18.50 12.67 0.69
N LEU A 12 -17.77 13.78 0.53
CA LEU A 12 -16.45 13.97 1.13
C LEU A 12 -16.54 14.06 2.67
N ASP A 13 -17.51 14.78 3.21
CA ASP A 13 -17.79 14.87 4.65
C ASP A 13 -18.18 13.51 5.24
N ALA A 14 -19.02 12.73 4.53
CA ALA A 14 -19.37 11.38 4.95
C ALA A 14 -18.15 10.47 4.98
N VAL A 15 -17.29 10.51 3.94
CA VAL A 15 -16.03 9.74 3.84
C VAL A 15 -15.06 10.05 4.97
N GLN A 16 -14.98 11.30 5.41
CA GLN A 16 -14.12 11.69 6.53
C GLN A 16 -14.66 11.29 7.91
N ALA A 17 -15.96 11.01 8.04
CA ALA A 17 -16.60 10.75 9.33
C ALA A 17 -16.38 9.32 9.90
N GLY A 18 -15.85 8.37 9.11
CA GLY A 18 -15.29 7.09 9.59
C GLY A 18 -16.23 6.08 10.29
N ASP A 19 -17.44 6.47 10.70
CA ASP A 19 -18.35 5.61 11.45
C ASP A 19 -19.46 5.02 10.56
N GLY A 20 -19.17 3.88 9.93
CA GLY A 20 -20.18 2.97 9.38
C GLY A 20 -21.17 3.59 8.38
N ALA A 21 -20.76 4.61 7.64
CA ALA A 21 -21.63 5.34 6.75
C ALA A 21 -22.11 4.47 5.57
N THR A 22 -23.40 4.56 5.27
CA THR A 22 -24.04 3.85 4.16
C THR A 22 -24.13 4.77 2.95
N LEU A 23 -23.57 4.34 1.81
CA LEU A 23 -23.65 5.10 0.58
C LEU A 23 -25.03 4.86 -0.08
N HIS A 24 -25.88 5.89 -0.05
CA HIS A 24 -27.15 5.87 -0.77
C HIS A 24 -26.96 6.44 -2.18
N THR A 25 -27.27 5.65 -3.20
CA THR A 25 -27.18 6.07 -4.60
C THR A 25 -28.57 6.20 -5.21
N ALA A 26 -28.83 7.30 -5.93
CA ALA A 26 -30.09 7.48 -6.65
C ALA A 26 -30.25 6.46 -7.79
N ARG A 27 -31.50 6.20 -8.19
CA ARG A 27 -31.83 5.31 -9.31
C ARG A 27 -31.08 5.69 -10.60
N GLY A 28 -30.33 4.74 -11.15
CA GLY A 28 -29.53 4.93 -12.37
C GLY A 28 -28.12 5.46 -12.14
N ALA A 29 -27.72 5.69 -10.88
CA ALA A 29 -26.35 5.97 -10.54
C ALA A 29 -25.44 4.77 -10.85
N VAL A 30 -24.29 5.06 -11.45
CA VAL A 30 -23.30 4.05 -11.84
C VAL A 30 -22.10 4.20 -10.94
N VAL A 31 -21.82 3.17 -10.14
CA VAL A 31 -20.63 3.11 -9.27
C VAL A 31 -19.74 1.99 -9.77
N SER A 32 -18.45 2.27 -9.93
CA SER A 32 -17.49 1.26 -10.37
C SER A 32 -17.16 0.29 -9.22
N TRP A 33 -16.84 -0.95 -9.57
CA TRP A 33 -16.39 -1.96 -8.58
C TRP A 33 -15.12 -1.52 -7.83
N ALA A 34 -14.23 -0.78 -8.50
CA ALA A 34 -13.03 -0.21 -7.88
C ALA A 34 -13.39 0.87 -6.85
N ALA A 35 -14.36 1.75 -7.14
CA ALA A 35 -14.85 2.73 -6.18
C ALA A 35 -15.53 2.06 -4.98
N LEU A 36 -16.30 0.98 -5.20
CA LEU A 36 -16.88 0.19 -4.12
C LEU A 36 -15.82 -0.48 -3.23
N HIS A 37 -14.76 -1.04 -3.81
CA HIS A 37 -13.66 -1.63 -3.03
C HIS A 37 -12.92 -0.57 -2.21
N LEU A 38 -12.64 0.59 -2.80
CA LEU A 38 -12.01 1.70 -2.10
C LEU A 38 -12.87 2.16 -0.91
N LEU A 39 -14.17 2.36 -1.13
CA LEU A 39 -15.12 2.76 -0.08
C LEU A 39 -15.24 1.69 1.02
N ALA A 40 -15.28 0.41 0.65
CA ALA A 40 -15.30 -0.69 1.62
C ALA A 40 -14.04 -0.74 2.48
N ALA A 41 -12.85 -0.46 1.92
CA ALA A 41 -11.61 -0.33 2.68
C ALA A 41 -11.64 0.81 3.71
N HIS A 42 -12.53 1.80 3.50
CA HIS A 42 -12.78 2.92 4.42
C HIS A 42 -14.04 2.73 5.29
N GLY A 43 -14.57 1.50 5.40
CA GLY A 43 -15.66 1.18 6.32
C GLY A 43 -17.07 1.47 5.79
N PHE A 44 -17.20 1.83 4.51
CA PHE A 44 -18.51 2.08 3.89
C PHE A 44 -19.19 0.78 3.49
N ARG A 45 -20.52 0.77 3.61
CA ARG A 45 -21.37 -0.30 3.09
C ARG A 45 -22.24 0.24 1.98
N TRP A 46 -22.28 -0.46 0.86
CA TRP A 46 -23.18 -0.16 -0.24
C TRP A 46 -24.55 -0.78 0.04
N ALA A 47 -25.61 0.03 -0.06
CA ALA A 47 -26.98 -0.42 0.05
C ALA A 47 -27.77 0.06 -1.18
N PRO A 48 -28.15 -0.85 -2.11
CA PRO A 48 -29.01 -0.47 -3.22
C PRO A 48 -30.42 -0.12 -2.72
N GLU A 49 -31.12 0.74 -3.45
CA GLU A 49 -32.51 1.15 -3.13
C GLU A 49 -33.50 -0.04 -3.18
N ARG A 50 -33.14 -1.12 -3.92
CA ARG A 50 -33.87 -2.40 -3.93
C ARG A 50 -32.94 -3.55 -3.54
N PRO A 51 -33.36 -4.42 -2.59
CA PRO A 51 -32.55 -5.57 -2.16
C PRO A 51 -32.19 -6.54 -3.30
N ASP A 52 -33.09 -6.72 -4.27
CA ASP A 52 -32.92 -7.66 -5.39
C ASP A 52 -31.80 -7.25 -6.38
N ASP A 53 -31.31 -6.01 -6.29
CA ASP A 53 -30.22 -5.50 -7.14
C ASP A 53 -28.82 -5.84 -6.57
N ALA A 54 -28.74 -6.33 -5.33
CA ALA A 54 -27.48 -6.74 -4.70
C ALA A 54 -26.83 -7.94 -5.41
N ASP A 55 -27.63 -8.91 -5.87
CA ASP A 55 -27.15 -10.14 -6.51
C ASP A 55 -26.74 -9.96 -7.98
N ARG A 56 -27.23 -8.90 -8.64
CA ARG A 56 -26.89 -8.61 -10.05
C ARG A 56 -25.60 -7.80 -10.20
N GLY A 57 -25.21 -7.05 -9.17
CA GLY A 57 -24.22 -5.99 -9.30
C GLY A 57 -24.66 -4.87 -10.25
N PRO A 58 -23.98 -3.72 -10.27
CA PRO A 58 -24.36 -2.60 -11.12
C PRO A 58 -24.13 -2.96 -12.61
N GLY A 59 -25.20 -3.07 -13.38
CA GLY A 59 -25.16 -3.27 -14.83
C GLY A 59 -25.27 -1.95 -15.60
N GLY A 60 -24.23 -1.59 -16.36
CA GLY A 60 -24.23 -0.39 -17.21
C GLY A 60 -22.84 0.03 -17.69
N ALA A 61 -22.79 0.92 -18.69
CA ALA A 61 -21.56 1.38 -19.32
C ALA A 61 -20.57 1.98 -18.29
N ARG A 62 -19.29 1.61 -18.43
CA ARG A 62 -18.18 1.95 -17.53
C ARG A 62 -18.13 3.46 -17.22
N LEU A 63 -18.42 3.82 -15.98
CA LEU A 63 -18.06 5.13 -15.45
C LEU A 63 -16.60 5.08 -15.00
N HIS A 64 -15.73 5.83 -15.68
CA HIS A 64 -14.38 6.11 -15.20
C HIS A 64 -14.54 7.16 -14.09
N VAL A 65 -14.40 6.74 -12.83
CA VAL A 65 -14.38 7.67 -11.70
C VAL A 65 -12.92 7.97 -11.41
N ASP A 66 -12.42 9.07 -11.97
CA ASP A 66 -11.17 9.67 -11.51
C ASP A 66 -11.46 10.39 -10.19
N LEU A 67 -11.18 9.70 -9.08
CA LEU A 67 -11.16 10.31 -7.75
C LEU A 67 -9.84 11.09 -7.62
N THR A 68 -9.86 12.36 -8.00
CA THR A 68 -8.80 13.29 -7.61
C THR A 68 -9.07 13.74 -6.18
N ILE A 69 -8.37 13.14 -5.22
CA ILE A 69 -8.35 13.61 -3.83
C ILE A 69 -7.37 14.78 -3.78
N GLU A 70 -7.86 16.01 -3.94
CA GLU A 70 -7.10 17.20 -3.58
C GLU A 70 -7.19 17.37 -2.06
N HIS A 71 -6.08 17.09 -1.37
CA HIS A 71 -5.95 17.45 0.04
C HIS A 71 -5.92 18.98 0.14
N GLU A 72 -6.90 19.56 0.83
CA GLU A 72 -6.81 20.95 1.29
C GLU A 72 -5.46 21.12 2.01
N ALA A 73 -4.65 22.06 1.52
CA ALA A 73 -3.43 22.46 2.19
C ALA A 73 -3.81 22.96 3.59
N ARG A 74 -3.62 22.12 4.61
CA ARG A 74 -3.70 22.53 6.01
C ARG A 74 -2.77 23.74 6.21
N PRO A 75 -3.16 24.70 7.06
CA PRO A 75 -2.36 25.90 7.29
C PRO A 75 -0.93 25.53 7.72
N ASP A 76 -0.01 26.18 7.02
CA ASP A 76 1.38 25.81 6.76
C ASP A 76 2.33 26.05 7.96
N SER A 77 1.93 25.69 9.19
CA SER A 77 2.66 26.18 10.38
C SER A 77 2.89 25.21 11.53
N LEU A 78 2.50 23.93 11.43
CA LEU A 78 2.76 22.94 12.51
C LEU A 78 2.72 21.48 12.02
N ARG A 79 3.21 21.20 10.81
CA ARG A 79 3.27 19.83 10.23
C ARG A 79 4.68 19.43 9.79
N MET A 80 5.68 19.83 10.56
CA MET A 80 7.08 19.49 10.30
C MET A 80 7.51 18.15 10.91
N ASP A 81 6.62 17.41 11.60
CA ASP A 81 7.07 16.28 12.45
C ASP A 81 6.42 14.89 12.24
N MET A 82 5.42 14.65 11.36
CA MET A 82 4.74 13.32 11.40
C MET A 82 4.21 12.70 10.09
N ASP A 83 4.61 13.17 8.92
CA ASP A 83 4.46 12.42 7.66
C ASP A 83 5.74 12.61 6.87
N MET A 84 6.73 11.74 7.10
CA MET A 84 7.83 11.63 6.16
C MET A 84 7.21 11.19 4.81
N ASP A 85 7.32 12.03 3.77
CA ASP A 85 6.88 11.66 2.42
C ASP A 85 7.48 10.27 2.10
N ILE A 86 6.65 9.30 1.72
CA ILE A 86 7.10 7.94 1.37
C ILE A 86 8.21 7.98 0.32
N LYS A 87 8.25 9.00 -0.54
CA LYS A 87 9.36 9.24 -1.47
C LYS A 87 10.66 9.61 -0.77
N PHE A 88 10.60 10.41 0.29
CA PHE A 88 11.75 10.70 1.14
C PHE A 88 12.18 9.44 1.91
N LEU A 89 11.25 8.67 2.48
CA LEU A 89 11.59 7.41 3.14
C LEU A 89 12.29 6.43 2.18
N ARG A 90 11.78 6.29 0.94
CA ARG A 90 12.43 5.52 -0.13
C ARG A 90 13.87 5.95 -0.40
N ALA A 91 14.13 7.27 -0.38
CA ALA A 91 15.48 7.81 -0.56
C ALA A 91 16.40 7.53 0.64
N GLN A 92 15.84 7.42 1.85
CA GLN A 92 16.57 7.08 3.08
C GLN A 92 16.82 5.59 3.26
N THR A 93 16.12 4.73 2.50
CA THR A 93 16.25 3.27 2.59
C THR A 93 16.77 2.66 1.27
N PRO A 94 17.95 3.07 0.79
CA PRO A 94 18.38 2.81 -0.59
C PRO A 94 18.57 1.32 -0.91
N VAL A 95 18.98 0.49 0.05
CA VAL A 95 19.25 -0.93 -0.22
C VAL A 95 17.96 -1.71 -0.32
N ILE A 96 17.03 -1.54 0.63
CA ILE A 96 15.71 -2.19 0.54
C ILE A 96 14.94 -1.68 -0.68
N SER A 97 14.99 -0.38 -0.96
CA SER A 97 14.40 0.20 -2.16
C SER A 97 14.98 -0.43 -3.44
N SER A 98 16.29 -0.64 -3.51
CA SER A 98 16.95 -1.30 -4.64
C SER A 98 16.51 -2.75 -4.80
N ILE A 99 16.28 -3.49 -3.72
CA ILE A 99 15.79 -4.87 -3.79
C ILE A 99 14.36 -4.88 -4.32
N LEU A 100 13.49 -4.03 -3.77
CA LEU A 100 12.08 -3.94 -4.17
C LEU A 100 11.91 -3.48 -5.62
N SER A 101 12.70 -2.51 -6.09
CA SER A 101 12.60 -2.02 -7.47
C SER A 101 13.40 -2.87 -8.47
N GLY A 102 14.48 -3.50 -8.01
CA GLY A 102 15.44 -4.20 -8.87
C GLY A 102 15.16 -5.69 -8.97
N ALA A 103 15.15 -6.41 -7.84
CA ALA A 103 14.94 -7.86 -7.83
C ALA A 103 13.45 -8.21 -7.92
N PHE A 104 12.59 -7.44 -7.26
CA PHE A 104 11.13 -7.57 -7.36
C PHE A 104 10.52 -6.61 -8.40
N HIS A 105 11.09 -6.54 -9.60
CA HIS A 105 10.44 -5.83 -10.72
C HIS A 105 9.13 -6.52 -11.14
N GLN A 106 8.35 -5.94 -12.06
CA GLN A 106 6.99 -6.42 -12.39
C GLN A 106 6.92 -7.89 -12.83
N ASP A 107 7.96 -8.37 -13.51
CA ASP A 107 8.04 -9.72 -14.08
C ASP A 107 9.04 -10.61 -13.32
N TRP A 108 9.33 -10.31 -12.04
CA TRP A 108 10.36 -11.00 -11.27
C TRP A 108 10.20 -12.53 -11.21
N LYS A 109 8.98 -13.04 -11.41
CA LYS A 109 8.69 -14.48 -11.46
C LYS A 109 9.28 -15.20 -12.68
N ASP A 110 9.73 -14.47 -13.69
CA ASP A 110 10.46 -15.03 -14.82
C ASP A 110 11.91 -15.37 -14.45
N ASP A 111 12.48 -14.65 -13.47
CA ASP A 111 13.88 -14.78 -13.04
C ASP A 111 14.03 -15.59 -11.74
N TRP A 112 12.95 -15.73 -10.96
CA TRP A 112 12.98 -16.34 -9.63
C TRP A 112 11.82 -17.30 -9.40
N ASP A 113 12.12 -18.45 -8.77
CA ASP A 113 11.11 -19.46 -8.44
C ASP A 113 10.14 -19.00 -7.33
N SER A 114 10.62 -18.17 -6.39
CA SER A 114 9.80 -17.66 -5.27
C SER A 114 10.36 -16.38 -4.66
N ALA A 115 9.50 -15.65 -3.92
CA ALA A 115 9.92 -14.45 -3.20
C ALA A 115 10.95 -14.77 -2.10
N GLU A 116 10.88 -15.97 -1.53
CA GLU A 116 11.85 -16.44 -0.54
C GLU A 116 13.24 -16.60 -1.16
N ASP A 117 13.35 -17.01 -2.43
CA ASP A 117 14.64 -17.12 -3.11
C ASP A 117 15.29 -15.76 -3.34
N VAL A 118 14.48 -14.74 -3.66
CA VAL A 118 14.92 -13.35 -3.75
C VAL A 118 15.44 -12.87 -2.40
N TRP A 119 14.65 -13.01 -1.33
CA TRP A 119 15.06 -12.55 0.02
C TRP A 119 16.28 -13.31 0.55
N ARG A 120 16.36 -14.61 0.31
CA ARG A 120 17.54 -15.42 0.66
C ARG A 120 18.79 -14.90 -0.05
N THR A 121 18.68 -14.59 -1.33
CA THR A 121 19.82 -14.05 -2.10
C THR A 121 20.18 -12.63 -1.66
N ALA A 122 19.17 -11.78 -1.45
CA ALA A 122 19.33 -10.36 -1.13
C ALA A 122 19.76 -10.09 0.31
N ILE A 123 19.56 -11.04 1.24
CA ILE A 123 19.87 -10.84 2.67
C ILE A 123 20.86 -11.89 3.17
N ASP A 124 20.55 -13.18 2.99
CA ASP A 124 21.38 -14.23 3.59
C ASP A 124 22.71 -14.38 2.85
N HIS A 125 22.70 -14.22 1.53
CA HIS A 125 23.88 -14.27 0.67
C HIS A 125 24.47 -12.90 0.35
N ALA A 126 23.91 -11.81 0.90
CA ALA A 126 24.44 -10.47 0.68
C ALA A 126 25.88 -10.34 1.24
N PRO A 127 26.74 -9.55 0.58
CA PRO A 127 28.06 -9.22 1.11
C PRO A 127 27.95 -8.61 2.51
N SER A 128 28.82 -9.03 3.45
CA SER A 128 28.78 -8.58 4.85
C SER A 128 28.81 -7.05 5.01
N GLN A 129 29.43 -6.35 4.06
CA GLN A 129 29.50 -4.88 4.02
C GLN A 129 28.13 -4.20 3.83
N GLN A 130 27.14 -4.89 3.27
CA GLN A 130 25.80 -4.34 3.02
C GLN A 130 24.83 -4.57 4.19
N ILE A 131 25.13 -5.52 5.09
CA ILE A 131 24.23 -5.91 6.18
C ILE A 131 23.96 -4.76 7.17
N PRO A 132 24.93 -3.92 7.57
CA PRO A 132 24.64 -2.78 8.44
C PRO A 132 23.67 -1.78 7.81
N GLN A 133 23.75 -1.55 6.50
CA GLN A 133 22.83 -0.65 5.80
C GLN A 133 21.44 -1.29 5.65
N LEU A 134 21.35 -2.60 5.40
CA LEU A 134 20.07 -3.32 5.42
C LEU A 134 19.39 -3.23 6.79
N ASP A 135 20.17 -3.34 7.88
CA ASP A 135 19.63 -3.20 9.24
C ASP A 135 19.09 -1.78 9.47
N ALA A 136 19.87 -0.76 9.12
CA ALA A 136 19.45 0.65 9.20
C ALA A 136 18.19 0.93 8.37
N ASP A 137 18.15 0.47 7.10
CA ASP A 137 16.98 0.61 6.24
C ASP A 137 15.75 -0.06 6.88
N SER A 138 15.88 -1.31 7.32
CA SER A 138 14.77 -2.06 7.92
C SER A 138 14.28 -1.44 9.25
N ALA A 139 15.19 -0.80 9.99
CA ALA A 139 14.87 -0.09 11.22
C ALA A 139 14.03 1.15 10.95
N LEU A 140 14.44 1.97 9.96
CA LEU A 140 13.69 3.15 9.52
C LEU A 140 12.30 2.78 9.00
N LEU A 141 12.17 1.70 8.23
CA LEU A 141 10.87 1.25 7.74
C LEU A 141 9.94 0.84 8.89
N ILE A 142 10.45 0.14 9.91
CA ILE A 142 9.65 -0.23 11.07
C ILE A 142 9.23 0.98 11.90
N GLU A 143 10.10 1.98 11.99
CA GLU A 143 9.85 3.24 12.70
C GLU A 143 8.79 4.09 12.01
N HIS A 144 8.73 4.12 10.68
CA HIS A 144 7.85 5.03 9.94
C HIS A 144 6.61 4.38 9.29
N LEU A 145 6.63 3.07 9.02
CA LEU A 145 5.51 2.38 8.36
C LEU A 145 4.65 1.66 9.40
N HIS A 146 3.66 2.36 9.96
CA HIS A 146 2.90 1.88 11.12
C HIS A 146 1.72 0.98 10.75
N THR A 147 1.16 1.14 9.56
CA THR A 147 -0.01 0.40 9.08
C THR A 147 0.32 -0.47 7.86
N ASP A 148 -0.53 -1.45 7.56
CA ASP A 148 -0.41 -2.25 6.33
C ASP A 148 -0.49 -1.38 5.07
N ALA A 149 -1.32 -0.33 5.11
CA ALA A 149 -1.45 0.62 4.02
C ALA A 149 -0.14 1.40 3.76
N ASP A 150 0.60 1.77 4.81
CA ASP A 150 1.89 2.45 4.66
C ASP A 150 2.92 1.53 3.99
N VAL A 151 2.95 0.25 4.39
CA VAL A 151 3.82 -0.75 3.79
C VAL A 151 3.49 -0.96 2.32
N LEU A 152 2.21 -1.14 1.97
CA LEU A 152 1.78 -1.30 0.58
C LEU A 152 2.09 -0.04 -0.25
N ARG A 153 1.90 1.16 0.31
CA ARG A 153 2.24 2.42 -0.37
C ARG A 153 3.75 2.54 -0.61
N PHE A 154 4.58 2.13 0.35
CA PHE A 154 6.04 2.09 0.19
C PHE A 154 6.50 1.11 -0.90
N ILE A 155 5.93 -0.11 -0.91
CA ILE A 155 6.20 -1.11 -1.96
C ILE A 155 5.79 -0.56 -3.34
N SER A 156 4.61 0.06 -3.43
CA SER A 156 4.10 0.65 -4.66
C SER A 156 4.99 1.79 -5.20
N VAL A 157 5.50 2.67 -4.33
CA VAL A 157 6.41 3.76 -4.73
C VAL A 157 7.77 3.24 -5.24
N ASN A 158 8.14 2.01 -4.88
CA ASN A 158 9.31 1.33 -5.43
C ASN A 158 9.04 0.63 -6.77
N ALA A 159 7.83 0.76 -7.34
CA ALA A 159 7.40 0.09 -8.56
C ALA A 159 7.59 -1.44 -8.52
N SER A 160 7.50 -2.02 -7.32
CA SER A 160 7.70 -3.44 -7.10
C SER A 160 6.53 -4.27 -7.61
N GLY A 161 6.81 -5.42 -8.21
CA GLY A 161 5.84 -6.47 -8.54
C GLY A 161 5.54 -7.41 -7.36
N PHE A 162 6.18 -7.21 -6.21
CA PHE A 162 5.99 -8.01 -5.01
C PHE A 162 4.74 -7.58 -4.23
N SER A 163 3.98 -8.56 -3.76
CA SER A 163 2.89 -8.40 -2.80
C SER A 163 3.10 -9.33 -1.61
N PRO A 164 3.23 -8.81 -0.36
CA PRO A 164 3.39 -9.65 0.83
C PRO A 164 2.29 -10.72 0.98
N GLN A 165 1.05 -10.34 0.66
CA GLN A 165 -0.10 -11.23 0.80
C GLN A 165 -0.12 -12.31 -0.28
N LEU A 166 0.21 -11.98 -1.53
CA LEU A 166 0.14 -12.94 -2.65
C LEU A 166 1.39 -13.82 -2.75
N ASP A 167 2.57 -13.25 -2.48
CA ASP A 167 3.85 -13.88 -2.76
C ASP A 167 4.53 -14.45 -1.51
N ALA A 168 4.15 -13.99 -0.31
CA ALA A 168 4.66 -14.50 0.96
C ALA A 168 3.57 -15.05 1.90
N ASN A 169 2.29 -14.92 1.53
CA ASN A 169 1.15 -15.30 2.37
C ASN A 169 1.20 -14.66 3.76
N GLN A 170 1.55 -13.37 3.82
CA GLN A 170 1.67 -12.60 5.06
C GLN A 170 0.96 -11.25 4.96
N GLU A 171 0.51 -10.75 6.09
CA GLU A 171 0.08 -9.35 6.16
C GLU A 171 1.29 -8.41 5.98
N PRO A 172 1.13 -7.24 5.31
CA PRO A 172 2.25 -6.36 4.98
C PRO A 172 3.11 -5.96 6.19
N ARG A 173 2.51 -5.63 7.33
CA ARG A 173 3.26 -5.32 8.57
C ARG A 173 3.92 -6.53 9.19
N GLU A 174 3.32 -7.71 9.07
CA GLU A 174 3.95 -8.96 9.53
C GLU A 174 5.19 -9.27 8.70
N TRP A 175 5.07 -9.18 7.37
CA TRP A 175 6.19 -9.31 6.45
C TRP A 175 7.33 -8.34 6.79
N LEU A 176 7.03 -7.06 7.03
CA LEU A 176 8.05 -6.07 7.37
C LEU A 176 8.78 -6.41 8.68
N ARG A 177 8.06 -6.92 9.70
CA ARG A 177 8.68 -7.38 10.95
C ARG A 177 9.57 -8.60 10.71
N MET A 178 9.15 -9.53 9.87
CA MET A 178 9.95 -10.69 9.52
C MET A 178 11.20 -10.34 8.71
N LEU A 179 11.09 -9.37 7.79
CA LEU A 179 12.22 -8.81 7.07
C LEU A 179 13.28 -8.26 8.05
N ARG A 180 12.87 -7.41 9.00
CA ARG A 180 13.79 -6.88 10.03
C ARG A 180 14.38 -7.98 10.89
N ALA A 181 13.58 -8.94 11.35
CA ALA A 181 14.07 -10.05 12.17
C ALA A 181 15.13 -10.89 11.42
N ARG A 182 14.94 -11.12 10.12
CA ARG A 182 15.90 -11.83 9.27
C ARG A 182 17.21 -11.07 9.13
N VAL A 183 17.14 -9.76 8.89
CA VAL A 183 18.32 -8.89 8.81
C VAL A 183 19.08 -8.86 10.13
N GLN A 184 18.38 -8.71 11.27
CA GLN A 184 19.00 -8.74 12.59
C GLN A 184 19.66 -10.08 12.90
N ALA A 185 19.02 -11.20 12.54
CA ALA A 185 19.63 -12.52 12.66
C ALA A 185 20.89 -12.67 11.79
N ARG A 186 20.94 -12.00 10.64
CA ARG A 186 22.15 -11.95 9.80
C ARG A 186 23.24 -11.07 10.42
N MET A 187 22.88 -9.92 11.00
CA MET A 187 23.80 -9.01 11.69
C MET A 187 24.45 -9.68 12.90
N ASN A 188 23.65 -10.31 13.78
CA ASN A 188 24.16 -11.01 14.95
C ASN A 188 25.14 -12.14 14.60
N ARG A 189 24.96 -12.81 13.45
CA ARG A 189 25.89 -13.83 12.95
C ARG A 189 27.22 -13.24 12.51
N LEU A 190 27.27 -11.98 12.07
CA LEU A 190 28.51 -11.30 11.70
C LEU A 190 29.27 -10.79 12.92
N GLU A 191 28.58 -10.32 13.95
CA GLU A 191 29.20 -9.83 15.19
C GLU A 191 29.75 -10.96 16.07
N GLY A 192 29.23 -12.18 15.94
CA GLY A 192 29.70 -13.37 16.63
C GLY A 192 30.87 -14.11 15.94
N GLN A 193 31.38 -13.59 14.83
CA GLN A 193 32.53 -14.14 14.06
C GLN A 193 33.81 -13.35 14.34
#